data_AF-A0A7C3QV85-F1
#
_entry.id   AF-A0A7C3QV85-F1
#
_cell.length_a   1.000
_cell.length_b   1.000
_cell.length_c   1.000
_cell.angle_alpha   90.00
_cell.angle_beta   90.00
_cell.angle_gamma   90.00
#
_symmetry.space_group_name_H-M   'P 1'
#
loop_
_entity.id
_entity.type
_entity.pdbx_description
1 polymer ?
#
loop_
_entity_poly.entity_id
_entity_poly.type
_entity_poly.pdbx_seq_one_letter_code
_entity_poly.pdbx_strand_id
1 'polypeptide(L)'
;MIDPSMLSETRKSLASSDEIVQVLTRSEELFSKIVEIGQFSPYRHFRRTGAEEEIDPGGVMLVDTGTMEISSRKLNSGEGMWVLGKGEALLQQWKNFLDLRMSGECSPEGFEEFLRLRVRQALQRSCTWPGGAYDFFQGILSSVLVSEALDLTGGNRQKTAQILGISRTTLRNRMQGKSELQ
;
A
#
# COMPACT_ATOMS: atom_id res chain seq x y z
N MET A 1 13.26 6.11 11.88
CA MET A 1 13.19 4.72 11.39
C MET A 1 12.17 4.03 12.28
N ILE A 2 11.09 3.49 11.72
CA ILE A 2 9.96 2.96 12.51
C ILE A 2 10.35 1.58 13.08
N ASP A 3 10.15 1.38 14.38
CA ASP A 3 10.41 0.10 15.05
C ASP A 3 9.29 -0.92 14.72
N PRO A 4 9.61 -2.11 14.18
CA PRO A 4 8.62 -3.15 13.86
C PRO A 4 7.78 -3.62 15.04
N SER A 5 8.31 -3.54 16.27
CA SER A 5 7.61 -3.98 17.49
C SER A 5 6.49 -3.02 17.89
N MET A 6 6.70 -1.71 17.70
CA MET A 6 5.69 -0.66 17.94
C MET A 6 4.50 -0.80 17.00
N LEU A 7 4.71 -1.27 15.77
CA LEU A 7 3.62 -1.52 14.82
C LEU A 7 2.67 -2.64 15.30
N SER A 8 3.12 -3.58 16.14
CA SER A 8 2.29 -4.71 16.57
C SER A 8 1.25 -4.34 17.65
N GLU A 9 1.59 -3.42 18.55
CA GLU A 9 0.68 -2.94 19.60
C GLU A 9 -0.29 -1.90 19.04
N THR A 10 0.19 -1.02 18.16
CA THR A 10 -0.64 -0.02 17.46
C THR A 10 -1.69 -0.66 16.55
N ARG A 11 -1.45 -1.87 16.02
CA ARG A 11 -2.43 -2.64 15.22
C ARG A 11 -3.69 -3.02 15.98
N LYS A 12 -3.64 -3.22 17.31
CA LYS A 12 -4.81 -3.67 18.10
C LYS A 12 -5.74 -2.54 18.53
N SER A 13 -5.24 -1.31 18.67
CA SER A 13 -6.02 -0.14 19.09
C SER A 13 -6.80 0.52 17.93
N LEU A 14 -6.31 0.42 16.69
CA LEU A 14 -6.84 1.17 15.54
C LEU A 14 -7.97 0.48 14.72
N ALA A 15 -8.44 -0.71 15.12
CA ALA A 15 -9.32 -1.52 14.28
C ALA A 15 -10.81 -1.10 14.26
N SER A 16 -11.23 -0.04 14.95
CA SER A 16 -12.66 0.25 15.17
C SER A 16 -13.16 1.66 14.79
N SER A 17 -12.30 2.57 14.31
CA SER A 17 -12.72 3.92 13.90
C SER A 17 -12.25 4.24 12.48
N ASP A 18 -13.01 5.08 11.77
CA ASP A 18 -12.57 5.75 10.54
C ASP A 18 -11.12 6.25 10.74
N GLU A 19 -10.12 5.58 10.16
CA GLU A 19 -8.74 5.90 10.47
C GLU A 19 -8.45 7.34 9.96
N ILE A 20 -8.19 8.27 10.87
CA ILE A 20 -7.92 9.67 10.53
C ILE A 20 -6.43 9.81 10.23
N VAL A 21 -6.08 10.41 9.08
CA VAL A 21 -4.72 10.83 8.74
C VAL A 21 -4.61 12.35 8.88
N GLN A 22 -3.87 12.82 9.87
CA GLN A 22 -3.58 14.24 10.02
C GLN A 22 -2.24 14.55 9.38
N VAL A 23 -2.22 15.53 8.47
CA VAL A 23 -1.04 15.94 7.74
C VAL A 23 -0.64 17.35 8.17
N LEU A 24 0.43 17.43 8.94
CA LEU A 24 1.02 18.68 9.39
C LEU A 24 2.06 19.13 8.35
N THR A 25 1.66 20.03 7.44
CA THR A 25 2.58 20.60 6.44
C THR A 25 2.11 21.96 5.95
N ARG A 26 3.09 22.86 5.73
CA ARG A 26 2.85 24.14 5.02
C ARG A 26 2.87 23.99 3.51
N SER A 27 3.37 22.89 2.96
CA SER A 27 3.42 22.64 1.51
C SER A 27 2.10 22.06 1.01
N GLU A 28 1.42 22.79 0.12
CA GLU A 28 0.19 22.32 -0.52
C GLU A 28 0.46 21.16 -1.49
N GLU A 29 1.55 21.24 -2.25
CA GLU A 29 1.99 20.17 -3.15
C GLU A 29 2.22 18.86 -2.38
N LEU A 30 2.89 18.94 -1.23
CA LEU A 30 3.17 17.77 -0.40
C LEU A 30 1.89 17.17 0.17
N PHE A 31 0.96 18.01 0.64
CA PHE A 31 -0.34 17.55 1.12
C PHE A 31 -1.10 16.80 0.01
N SER A 32 -1.20 17.38 -1.19
CA SER A 32 -1.88 16.76 -2.32
C SER A 32 -1.29 15.40 -2.69
N LYS A 33 0.04 15.27 -2.71
CA LYS A 33 0.72 13.99 -2.96
C LYS A 33 0.45 12.97 -1.85
N ILE A 34 0.43 13.38 -0.59
CA ILE A 34 0.11 12.50 0.54
C ILE A 34 -1.32 11.96 0.43
N VAL A 35 -2.30 12.83 0.14
CA VAL A 35 -3.69 12.44 -0.06
C VAL A 35 -3.82 11.50 -1.26
N GLU A 36 -3.15 11.78 -2.37
CA GLU A 36 -3.14 10.90 -3.55
C GLU A 36 -2.58 9.51 -3.24
N ILE A 37 -1.53 9.43 -2.41
CA ILE A 37 -0.95 8.15 -1.98
C ILE A 37 -1.91 7.43 -1.01
N GLY A 38 -2.56 8.17 -0.12
CA GLY A 38 -3.44 7.65 0.94
C GLY A 38 -4.89 7.40 0.50
N GLN A 39 -5.32 7.83 -0.69
CA GLN A 39 -6.68 7.65 -1.22
C GLN A 39 -7.11 6.18 -1.36
N PHE A 40 -6.14 5.28 -1.19
CA PHE A 40 -6.22 3.84 -1.39
C PHE A 40 -6.61 3.06 -0.14
N SER A 41 -6.96 3.76 0.92
CA SER A 41 -7.37 3.22 2.20
C SER A 41 -8.49 4.11 2.74
N PRO A 42 -9.35 3.65 3.68
CA PRO A 42 -10.44 4.45 4.28
C PRO A 42 -9.98 5.67 5.11
N TYR A 43 -8.82 6.26 4.79
CA TYR A 43 -8.25 7.38 5.49
C TYR A 43 -8.93 8.70 5.17
N ARG A 44 -9.38 9.42 6.20
CA ARG A 44 -9.78 10.82 6.08
C ARG A 44 -8.57 11.71 6.34
N HIS A 45 -8.22 12.55 5.38
CA HIS A 45 -7.03 13.38 5.44
C HIS A 45 -7.36 14.81 5.89
N PHE A 46 -6.68 15.31 6.91
CA PHE A 46 -6.82 16.68 7.40
C PHE A 46 -5.50 17.43 7.30
N ARG A 47 -5.47 18.55 6.59
CA ARG A 47 -4.31 19.43 6.55
C ARG A 47 -4.33 20.37 7.76
N ARG A 48 -3.18 20.51 8.42
CA ARG A 48 -2.98 21.47 9.51
C ARG A 48 -1.67 22.22 9.27
N THR A 49 -1.65 23.51 9.60
CA THR A 49 -0.54 24.43 9.29
C THR A 49 0.10 25.04 10.56
N GLY A 50 -0.37 24.69 11.75
CA GLY A 50 0.09 25.19 13.05
C GLY A 50 0.30 24.08 14.09
N ALA A 51 1.14 24.36 15.10
CA ALA A 51 1.53 23.41 16.16
C ALA A 51 0.70 23.55 17.46
N GLU A 52 -0.31 24.43 17.47
CA GLU A 52 -1.12 24.77 18.65
C GLU A 52 -2.55 24.24 18.61
N GLU A 53 -2.99 23.66 17.49
CA GLU A 53 -4.33 23.06 17.43
C GLU A 53 -4.37 21.74 18.21
N GLU A 54 -5.50 21.51 18.86
CA GLU A 54 -5.77 20.28 19.60
C GLU A 54 -5.74 19.11 18.61
N ILE A 55 -4.65 18.35 18.69
CA ILE A 55 -4.43 17.17 17.86
C ILE A 55 -5.31 16.07 18.43
N ASP A 56 -6.20 15.52 17.60
CA ASP A 56 -6.86 14.27 17.95
C ASP A 56 -5.77 13.20 18.11
N PRO A 57 -5.59 12.64 19.31
CA PRO A 57 -4.54 11.66 19.55
C PRO A 57 -4.77 10.35 18.78
N GLY A 58 -5.98 10.11 18.24
CA GLY A 58 -6.30 8.93 17.45
C GLY A 58 -5.85 9.05 15.98
N GLY A 59 -5.16 8.01 15.48
CA GLY A 59 -4.91 7.82 14.05
C GLY A 59 -3.44 7.95 13.62
N VAL A 60 -3.21 8.31 12.36
CA VAL A 60 -1.87 8.47 11.77
C VAL A 60 -1.56 9.95 11.59
N MET A 61 -0.42 10.39 12.11
CA MET A 61 0.06 11.75 11.93
C MET A 61 1.29 11.80 11.04
N LEU A 62 1.18 12.51 9.92
CA LEU A 62 2.27 12.75 8.99
C LEU A 62 2.79 14.17 9.19
N VAL A 63 4.06 14.33 9.55
CA VAL A 63 4.62 15.67 9.79
C VAL A 63 5.82 15.97 8.91
N ASP A 64 5.70 17.09 8.21
CA ASP A 64 6.78 17.65 7.40
C ASP A 64 7.71 18.51 8.25
N THR A 65 8.76 17.87 8.75
CA THR A 65 9.85 18.50 9.52
C THR A 65 10.71 19.48 8.70
N GLY A 66 10.46 19.61 7.39
CA GLY A 66 11.10 20.62 6.54
C GLY A 66 10.42 21.99 6.67
N THR A 67 9.14 22.01 7.04
CA THR A 67 8.34 23.23 7.14
C THR A 67 7.83 23.52 8.55
N MET A 68 8.03 22.59 9.50
CA MET A 68 7.56 22.70 10.87
C MET A 68 8.62 22.21 11.87
N GLU A 69 8.82 22.97 12.95
CA GLU A 69 9.54 22.50 14.14
C GLU A 69 8.54 21.89 15.12
N ILE A 70 8.79 20.65 15.54
CA ILE A 70 7.93 19.95 16.51
C ILE A 70 8.73 19.79 17.80
N SER A 71 8.17 20.24 18.91
CA SER A 71 8.71 19.92 20.23
C SER A 71 8.36 18.48 20.59
N SER A 72 9.37 17.65 20.83
CA SER A 72 9.20 16.24 21.21
C SER A 72 8.37 16.03 22.47
N ARG A 73 8.24 17.05 23.33
CA ARG A 73 7.41 17.00 24.54
C ARG A 73 5.90 16.82 24.24
N LYS A 74 5.42 17.19 23.05
CA LYS A 74 4.02 17.02 22.64
C LYS A 74 3.72 15.64 22.03
N LEU A 75 4.73 14.82 21.78
CA LEU A 75 4.57 13.52 21.09
C LEU A 75 4.16 12.38 22.04
N ASN A 76 4.22 12.58 23.36
CA ASN A 76 4.18 11.50 24.35
C ASN A 76 2.79 11.20 24.96
N SER A 77 1.69 11.72 24.43
CA SER A 77 0.40 11.68 25.16
C SER A 77 -0.79 11.05 24.42
N GLY A 78 -0.60 10.33 23.30
CA GLY A 78 -1.74 9.82 22.52
C GLY A 78 -1.52 8.48 21.82
N GLU A 79 -2.61 7.71 21.66
CA GLU A 79 -2.73 6.48 20.88
C GLU A 79 -2.68 6.78 19.36
N GLY A 80 -1.52 7.22 18.86
CA GLY A 80 -1.37 7.59 17.46
C GLY A 80 -0.01 7.21 16.88
N MET A 81 0.04 6.91 15.58
CA MET A 81 1.29 6.61 14.89
C MET A 81 1.83 7.86 14.21
N TRP A 82 3.11 8.18 14.48
CA TRP A 82 3.77 9.35 13.91
C TRP A 82 4.72 8.94 12.78
N VAL A 83 4.60 9.61 11.63
CA VAL A 83 5.52 9.49 10.52
C VAL A 83 6.14 10.87 10.28
N LEU A 84 7.45 10.97 10.47
CA LEU A 84 8.20 12.22 10.42
C LEU A 84 9.17 12.18 9.25
N GLY A 85 9.13 13.22 8.41
CA GLY A 85 10.02 13.30 7.25
C GLY A 85 10.13 14.71 6.70
N LYS A 86 10.90 14.88 5.63
CA LYS A 86 11.02 16.15 4.88
C LYS A 86 10.69 15.89 3.43
N GLY A 87 9.73 16.61 2.87
CA GLY A 87 9.35 16.51 1.45
C GLY A 87 9.17 15.06 0.97
N GLU A 88 9.92 14.65 -0.07
CA GLU A 88 9.86 13.29 -0.65
C GLU A 88 10.19 12.16 0.35
N ALA A 89 11.01 12.41 1.37
CA ALA A 89 11.30 11.40 2.38
C ALA A 89 10.06 11.07 3.24
N LEU A 90 9.19 12.06 3.48
CA LEU A 90 7.91 11.83 4.17
C LEU A 90 6.97 11.00 3.27
N LEU A 91 6.92 11.30 1.97
CA LEU A 91 6.13 10.53 1.00
C LEU A 91 6.56 9.07 0.94
N GLN A 92 7.88 8.81 0.94
CA GLN A 92 8.38 7.44 0.89
C GLN A 92 8.05 6.67 2.18
N GLN A 93 8.16 7.31 3.35
CA GLN A 93 7.75 6.67 4.60
C GLN A 93 6.25 6.37 4.65
N TRP A 94 5.41 7.30 4.14
CA TRP A 94 3.97 7.09 4.04
C TRP A 94 3.64 5.91 3.12
N LYS A 95 4.27 5.83 1.94
CA LYS A 95 4.14 4.67 1.04
C LYS A 95 4.53 3.36 1.73
N ASN A 96 5.69 3.32 2.36
CA ASN A 96 6.16 2.13 3.06
C ASN A 96 5.19 1.71 4.18
N PHE A 97 4.63 2.67 4.91
CA PHE A 97 3.61 2.39 5.92
C PHE A 97 2.36 1.76 5.31
N LEU A 98 1.83 2.35 4.24
CA LEU A 98 0.66 1.80 3.55
C LEU A 98 0.94 0.39 3.03
N ASP A 99 2.10 0.17 2.41
CA ASP A 99 2.50 -1.14 1.91
C ASP A 99 2.58 -2.17 3.07
N LEU A 100 3.14 -1.78 4.22
CA LEU A 100 3.20 -2.63 5.42
C LEU A 100 1.81 -2.93 5.99
N ARG A 101 0.89 -1.94 6.04
CA ARG A 101 -0.49 -2.14 6.51
C ARG A 101 -1.28 -3.04 5.59
N MET A 102 -1.22 -2.77 4.28
CA MET A 102 -1.91 -3.56 3.25
C MET A 102 -1.37 -4.99 3.17
N SER A 103 -0.10 -5.22 3.52
CA SER A 103 0.48 -6.58 3.58
C SER A 103 0.09 -7.39 4.82
N GLY A 104 -0.42 -6.73 5.88
CA GLY A 104 -0.61 -7.37 7.19
C GLY A 104 -1.90 -8.18 7.33
N GLU A 105 -2.94 -7.81 6.58
CA GLU A 105 -4.22 -8.52 6.52
C GLU A 105 -4.65 -8.61 5.06
N CYS A 106 -4.23 -9.68 4.36
CA CYS A 106 -4.78 -10.05 3.05
C CYS A 106 -6.23 -10.54 3.22
N SER A 107 -7.13 -9.69 3.71
CA SER A 107 -8.54 -9.90 3.45
C SER A 107 -8.74 -9.88 1.93
N PRO A 108 -9.58 -10.76 1.37
CA PRO A 108 -9.91 -10.73 -0.05
C PRO A 108 -10.30 -9.32 -0.52
N GLU A 109 -11.03 -8.58 0.32
CA GLU A 109 -11.51 -7.23 0.05
C GLU A 109 -10.37 -6.20 -0.01
N GLY A 110 -9.38 -6.28 0.91
CA GLY A 110 -8.24 -5.37 0.92
C GLY A 110 -7.30 -5.59 -0.26
N PHE A 111 -7.08 -6.86 -0.64
CA PHE A 111 -6.31 -7.20 -1.84
C PHE A 111 -7.04 -6.79 -3.12
N GLU A 112 -8.37 -6.98 -3.19
CA GLU A 112 -9.17 -6.53 -4.32
C GLU A 112 -9.10 -5.00 -4.48
N GLU A 113 -9.28 -4.25 -3.39
CA GLU A 113 -9.20 -2.80 -3.44
C GLU A 113 -7.81 -2.35 -3.90
N PHE A 114 -6.74 -2.93 -3.36
CA PHE A 114 -5.38 -2.69 -3.85
C PHE A 114 -5.26 -2.88 -5.38
N LEU A 115 -5.78 -4.00 -5.90
CA LEU A 115 -5.75 -4.27 -7.35
C LEU A 115 -6.56 -3.22 -8.14
N ARG A 116 -7.78 -2.89 -7.70
CA ARG A 116 -8.64 -1.90 -8.37
C ARG A 116 -7.93 -0.57 -8.56
N LEU A 117 -7.18 -0.16 -7.54
CA LEU A 117 -6.49 1.12 -7.51
C LEU A 117 -5.30 1.15 -8.46
N ARG A 118 -4.48 0.09 -8.46
CA ARG A 118 -3.38 -0.05 -9.41
C ARG A 118 -3.86 -0.14 -10.85
N VAL A 119 -4.93 -0.89 -11.10
CA VAL A 119 -5.54 -1.01 -12.43
C VAL A 119 -6.11 0.34 -12.89
N ARG A 120 -6.85 1.06 -12.04
CA ARG A 120 -7.42 2.37 -12.37
C ARG A 120 -6.35 3.38 -12.77
N GLN A 121 -5.29 3.52 -11.96
CA GLN A 121 -4.18 4.43 -12.27
C GLN A 121 -3.53 4.09 -13.60
N ALA A 122 -3.31 2.80 -13.86
CA ALA A 122 -2.71 2.35 -15.11
C ALA A 122 -3.61 2.66 -16.31
N LEU A 123 -4.92 2.41 -16.22
CA LEU A 123 -5.88 2.72 -17.28
C LEU A 123 -5.98 4.23 -17.59
N GLN A 124 -5.87 5.08 -16.57
CA GLN A 124 -5.89 6.54 -16.74
C GLN A 124 -4.69 7.10 -17.51
N ARG A 125 -3.55 6.38 -17.54
CA ARG A 125 -2.33 6.84 -18.21
C ARG A 125 -2.35 6.71 -19.74
N SER A 126 -3.48 6.30 -20.34
CA SER A 126 -3.68 6.16 -21.79
C SER A 126 -2.53 5.45 -22.51
N CYS A 127 -2.09 4.31 -21.98
CA CYS A 127 -1.05 3.48 -22.59
C CYS A 127 -1.63 2.57 -23.70
N THR A 128 -0.82 2.23 -24.69
CA THR A 128 -1.06 1.08 -25.57
C THR A 128 -0.65 -0.21 -24.86
N TRP A 129 -1.59 -1.14 -24.74
CA TRP A 129 -1.38 -2.42 -24.05
C TRP A 129 -1.28 -3.56 -25.08
N PRO A 130 -0.26 -4.43 -25.01
CA PRO A 130 -0.20 -5.64 -25.84
C PRO A 130 -1.42 -6.53 -25.58
N GLY A 131 -2.20 -6.84 -26.61
CA GLY A 131 -3.45 -7.60 -26.47
C GLY A 131 -4.60 -6.85 -25.78
N GLY A 132 -4.42 -5.56 -25.44
CA GLY A 132 -5.38 -4.79 -24.65
C GLY A 132 -5.15 -4.91 -23.14
N ALA A 133 -5.78 -4.00 -22.38
CA ALA A 133 -5.52 -3.88 -20.95
C ALA A 133 -5.92 -5.15 -20.16
N TYR A 134 -6.99 -5.84 -20.59
CA TYR A 134 -7.45 -7.07 -19.95
C TYR A 134 -6.38 -8.18 -20.03
N ASP A 135 -5.93 -8.51 -21.24
CA ASP A 135 -4.92 -9.55 -21.48
C ASP A 135 -3.60 -9.21 -20.78
N PHE A 136 -3.24 -7.92 -20.76
CA PHE A 136 -2.06 -7.44 -20.05
C PHE A 136 -2.13 -7.72 -18.53
N PHE A 137 -3.20 -7.27 -17.85
CA PHE A 137 -3.32 -7.49 -16.40
C PHE A 137 -3.51 -8.97 -16.05
N GLN A 138 -4.31 -9.69 -16.83
CA GLN A 138 -4.50 -11.13 -16.64
C GLN A 138 -3.17 -11.87 -16.81
N GLY A 139 -2.36 -11.48 -17.80
CA GLY A 139 -1.03 -12.04 -18.04
C GLY A 139 -0.08 -11.82 -16.87
N ILE A 140 0.00 -10.59 -16.36
CA ILE A 140 0.83 -10.25 -15.19
C ILE A 140 0.41 -11.07 -13.98
N LEU A 141 -0.87 -11.00 -13.59
CA LEU A 141 -1.36 -11.70 -12.41
C LEU A 141 -1.15 -13.22 -12.52
N SER A 142 -1.44 -13.77 -13.70
CA SER A 142 -1.22 -15.19 -13.97
C SER A 142 0.26 -15.58 -13.87
N SER A 143 1.16 -14.75 -14.40
CA SER A 143 2.59 -15.00 -14.34
C SER A 143 3.10 -14.97 -12.90
N VAL A 144 2.66 -14.00 -12.10
CA VAL A 144 3.04 -13.90 -10.67
C VAL A 144 2.56 -15.14 -9.92
N LEU A 145 1.26 -15.48 -10.03
CA LEU A 145 0.70 -16.65 -9.34
C LEU A 145 1.40 -17.96 -9.71
N VAL A 146 1.72 -18.16 -10.99
CA VAL A 146 2.43 -19.37 -11.45
C VAL A 146 3.87 -19.40 -10.95
N SER A 147 4.59 -18.27 -10.99
CA SER A 147 5.97 -18.19 -10.51
C SER A 147 6.07 -18.50 -9.02
N GLU A 148 5.28 -17.80 -8.20
CA GLU A 148 5.29 -17.98 -6.75
C GLU A 148 4.89 -19.41 -6.37
N ALA A 149 3.88 -19.99 -7.03
CA ALA A 149 3.48 -21.37 -6.76
C ALA A 149 4.52 -22.41 -7.23
N LEU A 150 5.32 -22.12 -8.27
CA LEU A 150 6.45 -22.98 -8.64
C LEU A 150 7.57 -22.88 -7.60
N ASP A 151 7.91 -21.68 -7.16
CA ASP A 151 8.96 -21.45 -6.17
C ASP A 151 8.61 -22.12 -4.83
N LEU A 152 7.38 -21.95 -4.36
CA LEU A 152 6.85 -22.62 -3.15
C LEU A 152 6.88 -24.15 -3.24
N THR A 153 6.82 -24.72 -4.45
CA THR A 153 6.77 -26.17 -4.66
C THR A 153 8.08 -26.77 -5.16
N GLY A 154 9.15 -25.97 -5.26
CA GLY A 154 10.43 -26.39 -5.83
C GLY A 154 10.33 -26.85 -7.28
N GLY A 155 9.46 -26.21 -8.07
CA GLY A 155 9.21 -26.54 -9.48
C GLY A 155 8.27 -27.73 -9.72
N ASN A 156 7.64 -28.29 -8.68
CA ASN A 156 6.72 -29.41 -8.82
C ASN A 156 5.38 -28.99 -9.44
N ARG A 157 5.29 -29.09 -10.77
CA ARG A 157 4.11 -28.72 -11.57
C ARG A 157 2.80 -29.38 -11.12
N GLN A 158 2.83 -30.58 -10.52
CA GLN A 158 1.61 -31.22 -10.00
C GLN A 158 1.08 -30.46 -8.79
N LYS A 159 1.98 -30.21 -7.82
CA LYS A 159 1.65 -29.47 -6.60
C LYS A 159 1.29 -28.03 -6.92
N THR A 160 1.98 -27.40 -7.86
CA THR A 160 1.64 -26.06 -8.38
C THR A 160 0.21 -26.02 -8.90
N ALA A 161 -0.17 -26.93 -9.80
CA ALA A 161 -1.52 -26.98 -10.36
C ALA A 161 -2.58 -27.20 -9.28
N GLN A 162 -2.28 -28.05 -8.30
CA GLN A 162 -3.16 -28.31 -7.15
C GLN A 162 -3.35 -27.09 -6.26
N ILE A 163 -2.27 -26.38 -5.89
CA ILE A 163 -2.32 -25.15 -5.07
C ILE A 163 -3.12 -24.07 -5.79
N LEU A 164 -2.92 -23.91 -7.10
CA LEU A 164 -3.61 -22.90 -7.90
C LEU A 164 -5.05 -23.29 -8.26
N GLY A 165 -5.49 -24.52 -7.98
CA GLY A 165 -6.83 -24.99 -8.31
C GLY A 165 -7.11 -25.08 -9.82
N ILE A 166 -6.09 -25.31 -10.64
CA ILE A 166 -6.22 -25.42 -12.10
C ILE A 166 -5.76 -26.78 -12.62
N SER A 167 -6.18 -27.15 -13.84
CA SER A 167 -5.69 -28.38 -14.46
C SER A 167 -4.20 -28.29 -14.82
N ARG A 168 -3.50 -29.43 -14.86
CA ARG A 168 -2.11 -29.52 -15.34
C ARG A 168 -1.95 -28.99 -16.77
N THR A 169 -2.93 -29.21 -17.63
CA THR A 169 -2.93 -28.70 -19.01
C THR A 169 -3.03 -27.19 -19.02
N THR A 170 -3.91 -26.61 -18.20
CA THR A 170 -4.04 -25.14 -18.04
C THR A 170 -2.75 -24.52 -17.53
N LEU A 171 -2.12 -25.13 -16.50
CA LEU A 171 -0.82 -24.69 -16.00
C LEU A 171 0.24 -24.72 -17.12
N ARG A 172 0.33 -25.82 -17.87
CA ARG A 172 1.27 -25.95 -18.98
C ARG A 172 1.08 -24.85 -20.03
N ASN A 173 -0.16 -24.59 -20.43
CA ASN A 173 -0.47 -23.56 -21.42
C ASN A 173 -0.06 -22.16 -20.90
N ARG A 174 -0.30 -21.86 -19.62
CA ARG A 174 0.13 -20.60 -18.99
C ARG A 174 1.66 -20.47 -18.89
N MET A 175 2.38 -21.58 -18.70
CA MET A 175 3.84 -21.59 -18.72
C MET A 175 4.42 -21.39 -20.14
N GLN A 176 3.77 -21.97 -21.16
CA GLN A 176 4.24 -21.92 -22.55
C GLN A 176 4.00 -20.54 -23.21
N GLY A 177 2.89 -19.87 -22.90
CA GLY A 177 2.63 -18.52 -23.42
C GLY A 177 3.66 -17.47 -23.01
N LYS A 178 4.50 -17.76 -22.00
CA LYS A 178 5.61 -16.90 -21.58
C LYS A 178 6.83 -16.97 -22.50
N SER A 179 6.99 -18.04 -23.29
CA SER A 179 8.11 -18.20 -24.23
C SER A 179 7.93 -17.47 -25.56
N GLU A 180 6.72 -17.02 -25.89
CA GLU A 180 6.41 -16.36 -27.18
C GLU A 180 6.41 -14.83 -27.09
N LEU A 181 6.63 -14.27 -25.89
CA LEU A 181 6.63 -12.82 -25.60
C LEU A 181 8.01 -12.27 -25.19
N GLN A 182 9.08 -13.06 -25.36
CA GLN A 182 10.49 -12.63 -25.21
C GLN A 182 11.15 -12.51 -26.58
#